data_AF-A0A8X6G3B4-F1
#
_entry.id   AF-A0A8X6G3B4-F1
#
_cell.length_a   1.000
_cell.length_b   1.000
_cell.length_c   1.000
_cell.angle_alpha   90.00
_cell.angle_beta   90.00
_cell.angle_gamma   90.00
#
_symmetry.space_group_name_H-M   'P 1'
#
loop_
_entity.id
_entity.type
_entity.pdbx_description
1 polymer ?
#
loop_
_entity_poly.entity_id
_entity_poly.type
_entity_poly.pdbx_seq_one_letter_code
_entity_poly.pdbx_strand_id
1 'polypeptide(L)'
;MYIIAKPCSQCSNALCRNNLCVSHEQCKKNPKVCETAKCNLKCQNCGLLDKKACKCTCADGWDSPDCSRVCKDDHQRCGMNPGFPTKASCSLNNFAIAKKYCRKMCRSCNPLIEHTIFNHVCCERKLCGDGYVLNLKNKPCSCTLLCPGPKCGKNHLYF
;
A
#
# COMPACT_ATOMS: atom_id res chain seq x y z
N MET A 1 -7.10 -9.40 11.08
CA MET A 1 -5.69 -9.63 10.70
C MET A 1 -5.02 -8.27 10.60
N TYR A 2 -3.97 -8.02 11.38
CA TYR A 2 -3.22 -6.76 11.37
C TYR A 2 -1.99 -6.90 10.45
N ILE A 3 -1.58 -5.80 9.83
CA ILE A 3 -0.36 -5.76 9.02
C ILE A 3 0.81 -5.48 9.97
N ILE A 4 1.85 -6.31 9.92
CA ILE A 4 3.10 -6.05 10.64
C ILE A 4 3.77 -4.87 9.92
N ALA A 5 3.72 -3.70 10.52
CA ALA A 5 4.30 -2.47 10.01
C ALA A 5 4.49 -1.46 11.15
N LYS A 6 5.13 -0.32 10.85
CA LYS A 6 5.33 0.73 11.87
C LYS A 6 3.95 1.28 12.24
N PRO A 7 3.68 1.60 13.51
CA PRO A 7 2.40 2.19 13.88
C PRO A 7 2.00 3.33 12.94
N CYS A 8 0.76 3.27 12.48
CA CYS A 8 0.16 4.20 11.53
C CYS A 8 0.77 4.32 10.13
N SER A 9 1.78 3.53 9.78
CA SER A 9 2.32 3.50 8.41
C SER A 9 1.34 2.95 7.38
N GLN A 10 0.26 2.31 7.82
CA GLN A 10 -0.77 1.71 6.96
C GLN A 10 -2.15 2.36 7.16
N CYS A 11 -2.21 3.57 7.72
CA CYS A 11 -3.46 4.31 7.83
C CYS A 11 -3.92 4.81 6.46
N SER A 12 -5.04 4.31 5.96
CA SER A 12 -5.63 4.79 4.70
C SER A 12 -6.38 6.10 4.93
N ASN A 13 -5.84 7.23 4.46
CA ASN A 13 -6.45 8.57 4.58
C ASN A 13 -6.78 8.94 6.04
N ALA A 14 -5.86 8.66 6.96
CA ALA A 14 -6.07 8.85 8.38
C ALA A 14 -4.81 9.42 9.04
N LEU A 15 -5.00 10.17 10.11
CA LEU A 15 -3.94 10.66 10.98
C LEU A 15 -3.54 9.58 11.99
N CYS A 16 -2.41 9.80 12.65
CA CYS A 16 -1.92 8.95 13.71
C CYS A 16 -1.98 9.65 15.06
N ARG A 17 -2.56 9.00 16.05
CA ARG A 17 -2.49 9.43 17.45
C ARG A 17 -2.32 8.22 18.36
N ASN A 18 -1.37 8.29 19.29
CA ASN A 18 -1.09 7.21 20.24
C ASN A 18 -1.01 5.82 19.55
N ASN A 19 -0.30 5.75 18.42
CA ASN A 19 -0.15 4.54 17.60
C ASN A 19 -1.44 3.99 16.94
N LEU A 20 -2.53 4.75 16.95
CA LEU A 20 -3.81 4.39 16.33
C LEU A 20 -4.14 5.28 15.14
N CYS A 21 -4.74 4.67 14.11
CA CYS A 21 -5.30 5.42 12.97
C CYS A 21 -6.57 6.14 13.41
N VAL A 22 -6.64 7.44 13.14
CA VAL A 22 -7.80 8.29 13.39
C VAL A 22 -8.23 8.90 12.07
N SER A 23 -9.48 8.68 11.66
CA SER A 23 -9.99 9.23 10.41
C SER A 23 -10.24 10.73 10.50
N HIS A 24 -10.16 11.43 9.37
CA HIS A 24 -10.54 12.85 9.30
C HIS A 24 -11.98 13.10 9.75
N GLU A 25 -12.89 12.14 9.56
CA GLU A 25 -14.28 12.23 10.05
C GLU A 25 -14.37 12.19 11.58
N GLN A 26 -13.57 11.33 12.22
CA GLN A 26 -13.48 11.30 13.69
C GLN A 26 -12.95 12.64 14.22
N CYS A 27 -11.98 13.24 13.54
CA CYS A 27 -11.48 14.58 13.88
C CYS A 27 -12.54 15.66 13.73
N LYS A 28 -13.36 15.61 12.66
CA LYS A 28 -14.45 16.57 12.45
C LYS A 28 -15.51 16.46 13.55
N LYS A 29 -15.86 15.23 13.97
CA LYS A 29 -16.86 14.99 15.03
C LYS A 29 -16.36 15.37 16.41
N ASN A 30 -15.06 15.17 16.68
CA ASN A 30 -14.45 15.51 17.95
C ASN A 30 -13.03 16.06 17.74
N PRO A 31 -12.88 17.39 17.55
CA PRO A 31 -11.59 18.02 17.26
C PRO A 31 -10.51 17.75 18.32
N LYS A 32 -10.91 17.62 19.61
CA LYS A 32 -9.99 17.27 20.71
C LYS A 32 -9.33 15.91 20.51
N VAL A 33 -9.97 15.00 19.76
CA VAL A 33 -9.36 13.71 19.44
C VAL A 33 -8.14 13.86 18.54
N CYS A 34 -8.05 14.94 17.75
CA CYS A 34 -7.02 15.11 16.74
C CYS A 34 -6.05 16.27 16.99
N GLU A 35 -6.19 16.97 18.12
CA GLU A 35 -5.29 18.07 18.53
C GLU A 35 -3.81 17.68 18.48
N THR A 36 -3.50 16.42 18.83
CA THR A 36 -2.15 15.84 18.80
C THR A 36 -1.93 14.84 17.66
N ALA A 37 -2.92 14.65 16.78
CA ALA A 37 -2.81 13.70 15.69
C ALA A 37 -1.91 14.24 14.58
N LYS A 38 -1.02 13.40 14.06
CA LYS A 38 -0.03 13.77 13.03
C LYS A 38 -0.04 12.78 11.88
N CYS A 39 0.39 13.24 10.72
CA CYS A 39 0.65 12.33 9.61
C CYS A 39 2.01 11.64 9.79
N ASN A 40 2.00 10.33 10.07
CA ASN A 40 3.20 9.51 10.19
C ASN A 40 3.46 8.63 8.96
N LEU A 41 2.68 8.85 7.89
CA LEU A 41 2.77 8.08 6.67
C LEU A 41 4.07 8.41 5.93
N LYS A 42 4.80 7.37 5.50
CA LYS A 42 6.00 7.49 4.67
C LYS A 42 5.80 6.70 3.39
N CYS A 43 5.63 7.40 2.28
CA CYS A 43 5.46 6.75 0.99
C CYS A 43 6.77 6.09 0.54
N GLN A 44 6.66 4.84 0.11
CA GLN A 44 7.74 4.03 -0.46
C GLN A 44 7.67 4.08 -1.98
N ASN A 45 8.70 3.52 -2.65
CA ASN A 45 8.66 3.24 -4.10
C ASN A 45 8.27 4.44 -4.97
N CYS A 46 8.89 5.60 -4.71
CA CYS A 46 8.60 6.88 -5.36
C CYS A 46 7.17 7.42 -5.13
N GLY A 47 6.42 6.91 -4.16
CA GLY A 47 5.10 7.44 -3.83
C GLY A 47 5.18 8.90 -3.36
N LEU A 48 4.17 9.69 -3.72
CA LEU A 48 4.09 11.12 -3.40
C LEU A 48 3.16 11.32 -2.19
N LEU A 49 3.68 11.94 -1.13
CA LEU A 49 2.90 12.20 0.09
C LEU A 49 2.12 13.51 -0.03
N ASP A 50 0.80 13.42 -0.03
CA ASP A 50 -0.06 14.55 0.33
C ASP A 50 -0.12 14.63 1.87
N LYS A 51 0.63 15.59 2.43
CA LYS A 51 0.69 15.81 3.87
C LYS A 51 -0.63 16.30 4.46
N LYS A 52 -1.45 17.02 3.68
CA LYS A 52 -2.74 17.58 4.12
C LYS A 52 -3.78 16.48 4.23
N ALA A 53 -3.86 15.61 3.23
CA ALA A 53 -4.75 14.45 3.25
C ALA A 53 -4.20 13.29 4.10
N CYS A 54 -2.89 13.30 4.40
CA CYS A 54 -2.13 12.17 4.92
C CYS A 54 -2.33 10.90 4.08
N LYS A 55 -2.00 11.03 2.79
CA LYS A 55 -2.23 9.99 1.78
C LYS A 55 -1.04 9.91 0.83
N CYS A 56 -0.65 8.69 0.46
CA CYS A 56 0.28 8.48 -0.63
C CYS A 56 -0.44 8.30 -1.97
N THR A 57 0.07 8.96 -3.01
CA THR A 57 -0.20 8.60 -4.40
C THR A 57 0.93 7.70 -4.88
N CYS A 58 0.62 6.43 -5.15
CA CYS A 58 1.62 5.44 -5.52
C CYS A 58 2.01 5.53 -6.99
N ALA A 59 3.28 5.21 -7.27
CA ALA A 59 3.71 4.93 -8.64
C ALA A 59 2.99 3.68 -9.17
N ASP A 60 2.76 3.64 -10.48
CA ASP A 60 2.23 2.47 -11.16
C ASP A 60 3.14 1.26 -10.88
N GLY A 61 2.51 0.11 -10.65
CA GLY A 61 3.15 -1.11 -10.15
C GLY A 61 3.12 -1.28 -8.64
N TRP A 62 2.77 -0.24 -7.89
CA TRP A 62 2.76 -0.24 -6.43
C TRP A 62 1.40 0.17 -5.85
N ASP A 63 1.06 -0.35 -4.68
CA ASP A 63 -0.15 -0.04 -3.94
C ASP A 63 0.04 -0.13 -2.43
N SER A 64 -1.07 -0.08 -1.69
CA SER A 64 -1.20 0.08 -0.23
C SER A 64 -1.04 1.53 0.25
N PRO A 65 -1.52 1.85 1.48
CA PRO A 65 -1.48 3.22 1.99
C PRO A 65 -0.09 3.88 1.96
N ASP A 66 1.00 3.12 2.10
CA ASP A 66 2.38 3.63 2.01
C ASP A 66 3.10 3.25 0.71
N CYS A 67 2.40 2.70 -0.28
CA CYS A 67 2.97 2.27 -1.56
C CYS A 67 4.02 1.15 -1.46
N SER A 68 4.08 0.41 -0.34
CA SER A 68 5.10 -0.63 -0.13
C SER A 68 4.81 -1.95 -0.84
N ARG A 69 3.57 -2.19 -1.28
CA ARG A 69 3.13 -3.46 -1.84
C ARG A 69 3.09 -3.41 -3.36
N VAL A 70 3.39 -4.51 -4.01
CA VAL A 70 3.24 -4.60 -5.47
C VAL A 70 1.75 -4.65 -5.82
N CYS A 71 1.37 -3.92 -6.87
CA CYS A 71 0.05 -4.00 -7.45
C CYS A 71 -0.13 -5.34 -8.19
N LYS A 72 -0.75 -6.29 -7.48
CA LYS A 72 -1.09 -7.62 -7.99
C LYS A 72 -2.34 -8.16 -7.30
N ASP A 73 -2.90 -9.22 -7.86
CA ASP A 73 -3.88 -10.03 -7.16
C ASP A 73 -3.16 -10.91 -6.14
N ASP A 74 -3.65 -10.92 -4.91
CA ASP A 74 -3.12 -11.77 -3.84
C ASP A 74 -3.72 -13.18 -3.88
N HIS A 75 -4.83 -13.37 -4.60
CA HIS A 75 -5.50 -14.66 -4.71
C HIS A 75 -5.48 -15.17 -6.16
N GLN A 76 -5.10 -16.44 -6.36
CA GLN A 76 -4.92 -17.02 -7.70
C GLN A 76 -6.21 -17.09 -8.51
N ARG A 77 -7.37 -17.21 -7.84
CA ARG A 77 -8.70 -17.28 -8.50
C ARG A 77 -9.25 -15.95 -9.03
N CYS A 78 -8.56 -14.83 -8.82
CA CYS A 78 -9.04 -13.53 -9.32
C CYS A 78 -9.11 -13.55 -10.85
N GLY A 79 -10.32 -13.51 -11.41
CA GLY A 79 -10.55 -13.40 -12.86
C GLY A 79 -10.39 -14.70 -13.64
N MET A 80 -10.29 -15.85 -12.98
CA MET A 80 -10.27 -17.16 -13.64
C MET A 80 -11.65 -17.54 -14.19
N ASN A 81 -11.69 -18.26 -15.32
CA ASN A 81 -12.91 -18.79 -15.94
C ASN A 81 -12.85 -20.33 -16.09
N PRO A 82 -13.87 -21.10 -15.65
CA PRO A 82 -14.98 -20.68 -14.78
C PRO A 82 -14.47 -20.37 -13.36
N GLY A 83 -14.97 -19.31 -12.73
CA GLY A 83 -14.46 -18.98 -11.40
C GLY A 83 -15.04 -17.73 -10.74
N PHE A 84 -14.89 -17.70 -9.42
CA PHE A 84 -15.11 -16.55 -8.54
C PHE A 84 -13.79 -16.18 -7.87
N PRO A 85 -13.47 -14.89 -7.70
CA PRO A 85 -14.27 -13.70 -8.05
C PRO A 85 -14.05 -13.19 -9.48
N THR A 86 -15.08 -12.54 -10.04
CA THR A 86 -15.02 -11.81 -11.32
C THR A 86 -15.03 -10.30 -11.06
N LYS A 87 -14.91 -9.48 -12.12
CA LYS A 87 -15.01 -8.01 -11.99
C LYS A 87 -16.31 -7.55 -11.33
N ALA A 88 -17.41 -8.27 -11.52
CA ALA A 88 -18.69 -7.96 -10.87
C ALA A 88 -18.62 -8.13 -9.35
N SER A 89 -17.72 -8.98 -8.85
CA SER A 89 -17.56 -9.25 -7.42
C SER A 89 -16.80 -8.15 -6.67
N CYS A 90 -16.22 -7.16 -7.36
CA CYS A 90 -15.33 -6.18 -6.76
C CYS A 90 -15.99 -5.29 -5.70
N SER A 91 -17.29 -5.05 -5.80
CA SER A 91 -18.08 -4.28 -4.81
C SER A 91 -18.59 -5.11 -3.64
N LEU A 92 -18.49 -6.44 -3.70
CA LEU A 92 -19.01 -7.32 -2.65
C LEU A 92 -18.17 -7.22 -1.36
N ASN A 93 -18.82 -7.60 -0.25
CA ASN A 93 -18.21 -7.65 1.08
C ASN A 93 -17.48 -6.35 1.45
N ASN A 94 -18.16 -5.21 1.31
CA ASN A 94 -17.61 -3.87 1.57
C ASN A 94 -16.28 -3.62 0.84
N PHE A 95 -16.22 -4.00 -0.45
CA PHE A 95 -15.04 -3.91 -1.29
C PHE A 95 -13.84 -4.75 -0.79
N ALA A 96 -14.03 -5.74 0.09
CA ALA A 96 -12.94 -6.58 0.57
C ALA A 96 -12.29 -7.37 -0.57
N ILE A 97 -13.07 -7.80 -1.57
CA ILE A 97 -12.55 -8.47 -2.76
C ILE A 97 -11.59 -7.54 -3.50
N ALA A 98 -12.04 -6.32 -3.80
CA ALA A 98 -11.23 -5.33 -4.48
C ALA A 98 -10.00 -4.90 -3.67
N LYS A 99 -10.13 -4.66 -2.37
CA LYS A 99 -9.05 -4.09 -1.54
C LYS A 99 -8.03 -5.11 -1.03
N LYS A 100 -8.45 -6.36 -0.81
CA LYS A 100 -7.60 -7.36 -0.14
C LYS A 100 -7.15 -8.47 -1.06
N TYR A 101 -8.04 -9.02 -1.89
CA TYR A 101 -7.75 -10.26 -2.61
C TYR A 101 -7.40 -10.03 -4.07
N CYS A 102 -8.16 -9.19 -4.77
CA CYS A 102 -8.11 -9.06 -6.22
C CYS A 102 -7.91 -7.61 -6.67
N ARG A 103 -6.88 -6.96 -6.12
CA ARG A 103 -6.62 -5.53 -6.36
C ARG A 103 -6.37 -5.21 -7.83
N LYS A 104 -5.61 -6.05 -8.53
CA LYS A 104 -5.31 -5.85 -9.95
C LYS A 104 -6.55 -6.12 -10.80
N MET A 105 -7.23 -7.25 -10.59
CA MET A 105 -8.46 -7.58 -11.34
C MET A 105 -9.53 -6.50 -11.16
N CYS A 106 -9.70 -6.01 -9.93
CA CYS A 106 -10.68 -4.98 -9.58
C CYS A 106 -10.23 -3.55 -9.84
N ARG A 107 -9.07 -3.34 -10.49
CA ARG A 107 -8.50 -2.00 -10.76
C ARG A 107 -8.40 -1.11 -9.51
N SER A 108 -8.16 -1.71 -8.35
CA SER A 108 -7.86 -0.99 -7.11
C SER A 108 -6.42 -0.49 -7.07
N CYS A 109 -5.60 -0.92 -8.02
CA CYS A 109 -4.25 -0.44 -8.27
C CYS A 109 -3.92 -0.59 -9.77
N ASN A 110 -2.89 0.11 -10.23
CA ASN A 110 -2.41 0.04 -11.61
C ASN A 110 -1.17 -0.85 -11.69
N PRO A 111 -1.23 -2.05 -12.32
CA PRO A 111 -0.06 -2.90 -12.47
C PRO A 111 0.85 -2.36 -13.59
N LEU A 112 2.14 -2.73 -13.55
CA LEU A 112 3.03 -2.55 -14.70
C LEU A 112 2.76 -3.70 -15.68
N ILE A 113 2.07 -3.40 -16.78
CA ILE A 113 1.79 -4.30 -17.90
C ILE A 113 2.29 -3.66 -19.19
N GLU A 114 2.78 -4.47 -20.13
CA GLU A 114 3.24 -3.97 -21.43
C GLU A 114 2.11 -3.23 -22.17
N HIS A 115 2.48 -2.23 -22.98
CA HIS A 115 1.56 -1.41 -23.80
C HIS A 115 0.55 -0.52 -23.05
N THR A 116 0.81 -0.17 -21.79
CA THR A 116 -0.02 0.78 -21.02
C THR A 116 0.67 2.13 -20.85
N ILE A 117 -0.10 3.21 -20.95
CA ILE A 117 0.36 4.57 -20.59
C ILE A 117 0.44 4.63 -19.08
N PHE A 118 1.64 4.88 -18.56
CA PHE A 118 1.88 5.04 -17.13
C PHE A 118 1.81 6.51 -16.74
N ASN A 119 1.18 6.79 -15.60
CA ASN A 119 1.11 8.13 -15.03
C ASN A 119 2.41 8.50 -14.31
N HIS A 120 2.93 7.56 -13.51
CA HIS A 120 4.12 7.77 -12.67
C HIS A 120 4.81 6.45 -12.41
N VAL A 121 6.04 6.27 -12.90
CA VAL A 121 6.82 5.03 -12.71
C VAL A 121 8.06 5.28 -11.85
N CYS A 122 8.44 4.28 -11.05
CA CYS A 122 9.61 4.36 -10.19
C CYS A 122 10.74 3.47 -10.73
N CYS A 123 11.98 3.95 -10.67
CA CYS A 123 13.21 3.17 -10.95
C CYS A 123 13.13 2.31 -12.22
N GLU A 124 12.82 2.91 -13.37
CA GLU A 124 12.77 2.20 -14.66
C GLU A 124 11.85 0.95 -14.62
N ARG A 125 10.70 1.07 -13.96
CA ARG A 125 9.68 0.00 -13.83
C ARG A 125 10.13 -1.19 -12.96
N LYS A 126 11.23 -1.06 -12.22
CA LYS A 126 11.68 -2.11 -11.30
C LYS A 126 10.66 -2.32 -10.17
N LEU A 127 10.32 -3.59 -9.92
CA LEU A 127 9.50 -4.02 -8.78
C LEU A 127 10.35 -4.87 -7.82
N CYS A 128 9.99 -4.85 -6.54
CA CYS A 128 10.59 -5.71 -5.51
C CYS A 128 9.60 -6.79 -5.08
N GLY A 129 10.12 -7.89 -4.53
CA GLY A 129 9.28 -8.95 -3.95
C GLY A 129 8.53 -8.48 -2.71
N ASP A 130 7.54 -9.27 -2.28
CA ASP A 130 6.72 -8.94 -1.10
C ASP A 130 7.57 -8.73 0.15
N GLY A 131 7.39 -7.58 0.81
CA GLY A 131 8.14 -7.17 2.00
C GLY A 131 9.41 -6.36 1.70
N TYR A 132 9.72 -6.10 0.44
CA TYR A 132 10.86 -5.28 0.03
C TYR A 132 10.38 -4.02 -0.69
N VAL A 133 11.17 -2.95 -0.60
CA VAL A 133 10.95 -1.67 -1.27
C VAL A 133 12.20 -1.24 -2.04
N LEU A 134 12.04 -0.33 -2.99
CA LEU A 134 13.13 0.22 -3.77
C LEU A 134 14.01 1.12 -2.91
N ASN A 135 15.31 0.88 -2.97
CA ASN A 135 16.33 1.78 -2.47
C ASN A 135 16.65 2.83 -3.54
N LEU A 136 16.12 4.04 -3.32
CA LEU A 136 16.24 5.17 -4.24
C LEU A 136 17.60 5.91 -4.14
N LYS A 137 18.48 5.53 -3.21
CA LYS A 137 19.77 6.21 -3.01
C LYS A 137 20.82 5.83 -4.06
N ASN A 138 20.69 4.64 -4.67
CA ASN A 138 21.65 4.10 -5.62
C ASN A 138 20.98 3.96 -6.99
N LYS A 139 21.76 4.15 -8.07
CA LYS A 139 21.36 3.81 -9.44
C LYS A 139 22.33 2.75 -9.99
N PRO A 140 21.85 1.62 -10.54
CA PRO A 140 20.44 1.22 -10.62
C PRO A 140 19.83 0.97 -9.23
N CYS A 141 18.53 1.21 -9.07
CA CYS A 141 17.86 1.02 -7.79
C CYS A 141 17.96 -0.46 -7.36
N SER A 142 18.21 -0.71 -6.08
CA SER A 142 18.18 -2.06 -5.50
C SER A 142 16.92 -2.26 -4.64
N CYS A 143 16.68 -3.48 -4.16
CA CYS A 143 15.57 -3.78 -3.25
C CYS A 143 16.12 -3.95 -1.83
N THR A 144 15.49 -3.28 -0.86
CA THR A 144 15.83 -3.39 0.56
C THR A 144 14.63 -3.89 1.34
N LEU A 145 14.89 -4.69 2.38
CA LEU A 145 13.86 -5.21 3.27
C LEU A 145 13.17 -4.03 3.98
N LEU A 146 11.84 -3.95 3.90
CA LEU A 146 11.07 -2.95 4.62
C LEU A 146 10.82 -3.42 6.04
N CYS A 147 11.44 -2.77 7.02
CA CYS A 147 11.20 -3.04 8.43
C CYS A 147 10.70 -1.85 9.25
N PRO A 148 9.75 -2.09 10.18
CA PRO A 148 8.97 -3.33 10.37
C PRO A 148 8.03 -3.64 9.19
N GLY A 149 7.83 -4.93 8.90
CA GLY A 149 7.18 -5.43 7.68
C GLY A 149 6.90 -6.94 7.74
N PRO A 150 6.16 -7.52 6.78
CA PRO A 150 5.70 -8.92 6.81
C PRO A 150 6.83 -9.98 6.76
N LYS A 151 8.04 -9.55 6.39
CA LYS A 151 9.25 -10.38 6.26
C LYS A 151 10.34 -10.05 7.29
N CYS A 152 10.11 -9.09 8.19
CA CYS A 152 11.09 -8.75 9.22
C CYS A 152 11.24 -9.89 10.22
N GLY A 153 12.48 -10.15 10.65
CA GLY A 153 12.81 -11.22 11.60
C GLY A 153 12.67 -12.65 11.04
N LYS A 154 12.31 -12.83 9.77
CA LYS A 154 12.13 -14.16 9.18
C LYS A 154 13.40 -14.81 8.61
N ASN A 155 14.56 -14.13 8.66
CA ASN A 155 15.90 -14.69 8.35
C ASN A 155 17.07 -13.69 8.57
N HIS A 156 16.91 -12.69 9.45
CA HIS A 156 18.06 -11.89 9.91
C HIS A 156 18.32 -12.31 11.34
N LEU A 157 19.30 -13.20 11.52
CA LEU A 157 19.92 -13.46 12.81
C LEU A 157 20.29 -12.10 13.40
N TYR A 158 19.65 -11.75 14.51
CA TYR A 158 20.17 -10.73 15.41
C TYR A 158 21.51 -11.26 15.90
N PHE A 159 22.60 -10.77 15.30
CA PHE A 159 23.92 -10.78 15.94
C PHE A 159 24.08 -9.42 16.63
#